data_AF-A0A2D5MS20-F1
#
_entry.id   AF-A0A2D5MS20-F1
#
_cell.length_a   1.000
_cell.length_b   1.000
_cell.length_c   1.000
_cell.angle_alpha   90.00
_cell.angle_beta   90.00
_cell.angle_gamma   90.00
#
_symmetry.space_group_name_H-M   'P 1'
#
loop_
_entity.id
_entity.type
_entity.pdbx_description
1 polymer ?
#
loop_
_entity_poly.entity_id
_entity_poly.type
_entity_poly.pdbx_seq_one_letter_code
_entity_poly.pdbx_strand_id
1 'polypeptide(L)'
;MAILGMILMVGGFCAAVIFNIRILIHNFKENIGWGIASLFLGIPMIIYVAMRWDVAGKDFLKMLGSMAVAVIAMFIAGAGAASGM
;
A
#
# COMPACT_ATOMS: atom_id res chain seq x y z
N MET A 1 -17.42 14.84 8.70
CA MET A 1 -16.88 14.21 7.47
C MET A 1 -15.36 14.28 7.37
N ALA A 2 -14.73 15.44 7.61
CA ALA A 2 -13.27 15.60 7.51
C ALA A 2 -12.45 14.67 8.44
N ILE A 3 -12.81 14.56 9.74
CA ILE A 3 -12.08 13.71 10.71
C ILE A 3 -12.18 12.21 10.36
N LEU A 4 -13.37 11.75 9.97
CA LEU A 4 -13.60 10.38 9.51
C LEU A 4 -12.77 10.05 8.27
N GLY A 5 -12.73 10.96 7.28
CA GLY A 5 -11.88 10.83 6.10
C GLY A 5 -10.39 10.79 6.45
N MET A 6 -9.95 11.59 7.42
CA MET A 6 -8.55 11.60 7.88
C MET A 6 -8.15 10.30 8.58
N ILE A 7 -9.00 9.75 9.44
CA ILE A 7 -8.78 8.45 10.10
C ILE A 7 -8.70 7.31 9.07
N LEU A 8 -9.60 7.30 8.08
CA LEU A 8 -9.58 6.31 7.01
C LEU A 8 -8.37 6.45 6.09
N MET A 9 -7.91 7.68 5.82
CA MET A 9 -6.71 7.93 5.02
C MET A 9 -5.46 7.42 5.74
N VAL A 10 -5.31 7.74 7.03
CA VAL A 10 -4.19 7.27 7.86
C VAL A 10 -4.25 5.74 8.03
N GLY A 11 -5.43 5.19 8.30
CA GLY A 11 -5.63 3.74 8.42
C GLY A 11 -5.32 2.99 7.12
N GLY A 12 -5.77 3.51 5.98
CA GLY A 12 -5.48 2.96 4.65
C GLY A 12 -3.99 3.03 4.31
N PHE A 13 -3.33 4.14 4.65
CA PHE A 13 -1.89 4.28 4.46
C PHE A 13 -1.09 3.32 5.34
N CYS A 14 -1.43 3.21 6.63
CA CYS A 14 -0.80 2.24 7.54
C CYS A 14 -0.98 0.80 7.05
N ALA A 15 -2.18 0.43 6.61
CA ALA A 15 -2.43 -0.89 6.03
C ALA A 15 -1.58 -1.13 4.77
N ALA A 16 -1.50 -0.16 3.87
CA ALA A 16 -0.66 -0.25 2.67
C ALA A 16 0.82 -0.47 3.02
N VAL A 17 1.35 0.27 4.01
CA VAL A 17 2.72 0.10 4.49
C VAL A 17 2.94 -1.30 5.08
N ILE A 18 2.01 -1.83 5.87
CA ILE A 18 2.12 -3.18 6.46
C ILE A 18 2.21 -4.26 5.37
N PHE A 19 1.33 -4.19 4.36
CA PHE A 19 1.37 -5.15 3.25
C PHE A 19 2.61 -5.00 2.39
N ASN A 20 3.09 -3.76 2.19
CA ASN A 20 4.34 -3.49 1.48
C ASN A 20 5.54 -4.11 2.22
N ILE A 21 5.64 -3.92 3.54
CA ILE A 21 6.67 -4.53 4.37
C ILE A 21 6.62 -6.06 4.31
N ARG A 22 5.43 -6.69 4.29
CA ARG A 22 5.32 -8.15 4.14
C ARG A 22 5.90 -8.65 2.82
N ILE A 23 5.65 -7.94 1.73
CA ILE A 23 6.21 -8.25 0.41
C ILE A 23 7.74 -8.07 0.43
N LEU A 24 8.25 -7.00 1.05
CA LEU A 24 9.69 -6.81 1.22
C LEU A 24 10.35 -7.92 2.05
N ILE A 25 9.73 -8.35 3.14
CA ILE A 25 10.25 -9.46 3.96
C ILE A 25 10.34 -10.73 3.12
N HIS A 26 9.37 -10.98 2.23
CA HIS A 26 9.43 -12.11 1.32
C HIS A 26 10.59 -11.99 0.33
N ASN A 27 10.80 -10.80 -0.24
CA ASN A 27 11.95 -10.50 -1.09
C ASN A 27 13.28 -10.75 -0.37
N PHE A 28 13.43 -10.24 0.85
CA PHE A 28 14.64 -10.43 1.65
C PHE A 28 14.91 -11.89 2.02
N LYS A 29 13.85 -12.67 2.25
CA LYS A 29 13.97 -14.12 2.54
C LYS A 29 14.50 -14.92 1.37
N GLU A 30 14.22 -14.49 0.14
CA GLU A 30 14.67 -15.19 -1.04
C GLU A 30 16.04 -14.70 -1.50
N ASN A 31 16.24 -13.39 -1.53
CA ASN A 31 17.50 -12.81 -1.94
C ASN A 31 17.67 -11.39 -1.38
N ILE A 32 18.75 -11.16 -0.64
CA ILE A 32 19.06 -9.85 -0.05
C ILE A 32 19.17 -8.77 -1.13
N GLY A 33 19.69 -9.11 -2.31
CA GLY A 33 19.80 -8.18 -3.45
C GLY A 33 18.44 -7.69 -3.94
N TRP A 34 17.46 -8.59 -4.05
CA TRP A 34 16.08 -8.23 -4.43
C TRP A 34 15.39 -7.42 -3.33
N GLY A 35 15.62 -7.74 -2.06
CA GLY A 35 15.16 -6.97 -0.91
C GLY A 35 15.63 -5.51 -0.94
N ILE A 36 16.94 -5.29 -1.05
CA ILE A 36 17.53 -3.94 -1.10
C ILE A 36 17.07 -3.21 -2.36
N ALA A 37 17.07 -3.87 -3.52
CA ALA A 37 16.60 -3.26 -4.75
C ALA A 37 15.14 -2.84 -4.64
N SER A 38 14.26 -3.66 -4.04
CA SER A 38 12.85 -3.34 -3.84
C SER A 38 12.59 -2.24 -2.79
N LEU A 39 13.53 -2.00 -1.89
CA LEU A 39 13.45 -0.94 -0.88
C LEU A 39 13.81 0.43 -1.46
N PHE A 40 14.81 0.49 -2.35
CA PHE A 40 15.23 1.73 -3.00
C PHE A 40 14.51 2.02 -4.32
N LEU A 41 14.09 0.97 -5.03
CA LEU A 41 13.37 1.05 -6.30
C LEU A 41 12.05 0.30 -6.15
N GLY A 42 10.92 0.95 -6.39
CA GLY A 42 9.61 0.28 -6.41
C GLY A 42 9.45 -0.71 -7.57
N ILE A 43 10.27 -0.60 -8.62
CA ILE A 43 10.17 -1.41 -9.85
C ILE A 43 10.47 -2.91 -9.59
N PRO A 44 11.57 -3.29 -8.90
CA PRO A 44 11.83 -4.67 -8.50
C PRO A 44 10.69 -5.33 -7.72
N MET A 45 9.94 -4.56 -6.92
CA MET A 45 8.80 -5.07 -6.17
C MET A 45 7.69 -5.56 -7.12
N ILE A 46 7.40 -4.81 -8.19
CA ILE A 46 6.37 -5.18 -9.18
C ILE A 46 6.81 -6.41 -9.98
N ILE A 47 8.08 -6.47 -10.37
CA ILE A 47 8.67 -7.64 -11.07
C ILE A 47 8.57 -8.87 -10.18
N TYR A 48 8.88 -8.74 -8.89
CA TYR A 48 8.79 -9.84 -7.94
C TYR A 48 7.36 -10.36 -7.78
N VAL A 49 6.39 -9.46 -7.62
CA VAL A 49 4.98 -9.83 -7.53
C VAL A 49 4.51 -10.53 -8.81
N ALA A 50 4.96 -10.09 -9.99
CA ALA A 50 4.65 -10.75 -11.25
C ALA A 50 5.26 -12.16 -11.36
N MET A 51 6.52 -12.34 -10.91
CA MET A 51 7.20 -13.64 -10.93
C MET A 51 6.68 -14.62 -9.87
N ARG A 52 6.24 -14.11 -8.72
CA ARG A 52 5.76 -14.90 -7.56
C ARG A 52 4.37 -14.49 -7.12
N TRP A 53 3.46 -14.45 -8.10
CA TRP A 53 2.07 -14.09 -7.87
C TRP A 53 1.40 -14.99 -6.82
N ASP A 54 1.75 -16.28 -6.80
CA ASP A 54 1.17 -17.26 -5.85
C ASP A 54 1.46 -16.90 -4.37
N VAL A 55 2.61 -16.27 -4.13
CA VAL A 55 3.10 -15.99 -2.78
C VAL A 55 2.89 -14.53 -2.38
N ALA A 56 3.15 -13.58 -3.28
CA ALA A 56 3.08 -12.15 -3.01
C ALA A 56 1.80 -11.48 -3.55
N GLY A 57 1.06 -12.13 -4.46
CA GLY A 57 -0.10 -11.53 -5.13
C GLY A 57 -1.26 -11.20 -4.18
N LYS A 58 -1.50 -12.04 -3.16
CA LYS A 58 -2.54 -11.78 -2.15
C LYS A 58 -2.23 -10.56 -1.30
N ASP A 59 -0.98 -10.38 -0.86
CA ASP A 59 -0.59 -9.22 -0.08
C ASP A 59 -0.51 -7.96 -0.96
N PHE A 60 -0.13 -8.10 -2.24
CA PHE A 60 -0.17 -7.01 -3.20
C PHE A 60 -1.59 -6.52 -3.49
N LEU A 61 -2.56 -7.43 -3.65
CA LEU A 61 -3.97 -7.07 -3.81
C LEU A 61 -4.53 -6.35 -2.58
N LYS A 62 -4.11 -6.73 -1.38
CA LYS A 62 -4.49 -6.03 -0.14
C LYS A 62 -3.81 -4.66 -0.02
N MET A 63 -2.57 -4.53 -0.46
CA MET A 63 -1.89 -3.22 -0.59
C MET A 63 -2.63 -2.32 -1.58
N LEU A 64 -3.04 -2.85 -2.73
CA LEU A 64 -3.80 -2.11 -3.74
C LEU A 64 -5.18 -1.71 -3.24
N GLY A 65 -5.88 -2.61 -2.55
CA GLY A 65 -7.18 -2.34 -1.93
C GLY A 65 -7.09 -1.27 -0.83
N SER A 66 -6.05 -1.32 0.01
CA SER A 66 -5.82 -0.29 1.04
C SER A 66 -5.43 1.06 0.43
N MET A 67 -4.67 1.09 -0.67
CA MET A 67 -4.46 2.32 -1.45
C MET A 67 -5.76 2.87 -2.04
N ALA A 68 -6.61 2.01 -2.61
CA ALA A 68 -7.91 2.45 -3.14
C ALA A 68 -8.80 3.05 -2.05
N VAL A 69 -8.81 2.43 -0.86
CA VAL A 69 -9.51 2.97 0.32
C VAL A 69 -8.91 4.31 0.76
N ALA A 70 -7.59 4.46 0.77
CA ALA A 70 -6.93 5.72 1.11
C ALA A 70 -7.27 6.85 0.12
N VAL A 71 -7.35 6.54 -1.18
CA VAL A 71 -7.75 7.49 -2.23
C VAL A 71 -9.21 7.90 -2.06
N ILE A 72 -10.13 6.95 -1.85
CA ILE A 72 -11.54 7.23 -1.58
C ILE A 72 -11.69 8.09 -0.31
N ALA A 73 -10.92 7.77 0.73
CA ALA A 73 -10.89 8.54 1.98
C ALA A 73 -10.39 9.98 1.75
N MET A 74 -9.44 10.20 0.82
CA MET A 74 -8.97 11.52 0.43
C MET A 74 -10.07 12.34 -0.26
N PHE A 75 -10.85 11.72 -1.15
CA PHE A 75 -12.01 12.38 -1.78
C PHE A 75 -13.11 12.70 -0.76
N ILE A 76 -13.38 11.81 0.20
CA ILE A 76 -14.36 12.04 1.28
C ILE A 76 -13.89 13.13 2.24
N ALA A 77 -12.59 13.15 2.59
CA ALA A 77 -12.00 14.20 3.41
C ALA A 77 -12.03 15.56 2.70
N GLY A 78 -11.70 15.60 1.41
CA GLY A 78 -11.75 16.80 0.57
C GLY A 78 -13.17 17.33 0.36
N ALA A 79 -14.13 16.44 0.07
CA ALA A 79 -15.55 16.82 -0.02
C ALA A 79 -16.10 17.30 1.32
N GLY A 80 -15.69 16.67 2.43
CA GLY A 80 -16.06 17.08 3.78
C GLY A 80 -15.41 18.40 4.24
N ALA A 81 -14.26 18.78 3.67
CA ALA A 81 -13.64 20.08 3.87
C ALA A 81 -14.29 21.17 2.98
N ALA A 82 -14.71 20.81 1.76
CA ALA A 82 -15.42 21.70 0.85
C ALA A 82 -16.85 22.01 1.31
N SER A 83 -17.52 21.08 2.00
CA SER A 83 -18.84 21.30 2.61
C SER A 83 -18.79 21.95 4.00
N GLY A 84 -17.61 22.45 4.41
CA GLY A 84 -17.36 23.11 5.69
C GLY A 84 -17.37 24.64 5.63
N MET A 85 -17.79 25.23 4.50
CA MET A 85 -18.32 26.60 4.42
C MET A 85 -19.84 26.55 4.39
#